data_AF-A0A957PGQ3-F1
#
_entry.id   AF-A0A957PGQ3-F1
#
_cell.length_a   1.000
_cell.length_b   1.000
_cell.length_c   1.000
_cell.angle_alpha   90.00
_cell.angle_beta   90.00
_cell.angle_gamma   90.00
#
_symmetry.space_group_name_H-M   'P 1'
#
loop_
_entity.id
_entity.type
_entity.pdbx_description
1 polymer ?
#
loop_
_entity_poly.entity_id
_entity_poly.type
_entity_poly.pdbx_seq_one_letter_code
_entity_poly.pdbx_strand_id
1 'polypeptide(L)'
;MIPLTAATMSQTNARPSANLWLASLYGGVITALLAALFVTFFKMENPPLYIIGYLLTGIGPVLGYALAAGRLGSSVKGIIGGLIGSIVPVVSILLWPILVGALDSTQSVGKLIIGSIIGAILGAIVMLLVANAMGQDPSWLGLGVVLLLAVWGGSCSAAMAAWAKG
;
A
#
# COMPACT_ATOMS: atom_id res chain seq x y z
N MET A 1 56.31 -13.32 -9.10
CA MET A 1 55.26 -13.08 -8.09
C MET A 1 54.02 -12.61 -8.83
N ILE A 2 52.94 -13.38 -8.81
CA ILE A 2 51.68 -13.02 -9.47
C ILE A 2 50.87 -12.18 -8.46
N PRO A 3 50.42 -10.96 -8.78
CA PRO A 3 49.57 -10.21 -7.88
C PRO A 3 48.19 -10.89 -7.84
N LEU A 4 47.83 -11.45 -6.69
CA LEU A 4 46.46 -11.85 -6.38
C LEU A 4 45.64 -10.59 -6.12
N THR A 5 45.02 -10.06 -7.18
CA THR A 5 43.96 -9.06 -7.03
C THR A 5 42.81 -9.75 -6.30
N ALA A 6 42.67 -9.45 -5.01
CA ALA A 6 41.48 -9.81 -4.25
C ALA A 6 40.28 -9.17 -4.95
N ALA A 7 39.49 -9.98 -5.64
CA ALA A 7 38.15 -9.58 -6.03
C ALA A 7 37.38 -9.31 -4.73
N THR A 8 37.25 -8.04 -4.37
CA THR A 8 36.28 -7.60 -3.38
C THR A 8 34.91 -7.98 -3.95
N MET A 9 34.44 -9.16 -3.55
CA MET A 9 33.04 -9.52 -3.68
C MET A 9 32.30 -8.44 -2.91
N SER A 10 31.72 -7.46 -3.63
CA SER A 10 30.73 -6.58 -3.05
C SER A 10 29.64 -7.52 -2.56
N GLN A 11 29.67 -7.84 -1.26
CA GLN A 11 28.49 -8.31 -0.56
C GLN A 11 27.46 -7.22 -0.77
N THR A 12 26.68 -7.37 -1.84
CA THR A 12 25.33 -6.84 -1.88
C THR A 12 24.73 -7.44 -0.62
N ASN A 13 24.61 -6.62 0.42
CA ASN A 13 23.80 -6.93 1.58
C ASN A 13 22.39 -7.12 1.03
N ALA A 14 22.11 -8.30 0.50
CA ALA A 14 20.80 -8.73 0.04
C ALA A 14 19.97 -8.81 1.31
N ARG A 15 19.41 -7.66 1.70
CA ARG A 15 18.44 -7.58 2.78
C ARG A 15 17.37 -8.62 2.48
N PRO A 16 16.89 -9.37 3.48
CA PRO A 16 15.87 -10.37 3.24
C PRO A 16 14.70 -9.69 2.51
N SER A 17 14.46 -10.12 1.27
CA SER A 17 13.30 -9.68 0.51
C SER A 17 12.07 -10.10 1.32
N ALA A 18 11.25 -9.14 1.75
CA ALA A 18 10.04 -9.43 2.49
C ALA A 18 9.18 -10.44 1.71
N ASN A 19 8.54 -11.38 2.39
CA ASN A 19 7.68 -12.34 1.71
C ASN A 19 6.50 -11.60 1.06
N LEU A 20 6.43 -11.69 -0.26
CA LEU A 20 5.44 -11.01 -1.11
C LEU A 20 4.00 -11.27 -0.65
N TRP A 21 3.69 -12.54 -0.38
CA TRP A 21 2.35 -12.99 -0.04
C TRP A 21 1.94 -12.48 1.34
N LEU A 22 2.86 -12.53 2.31
CA LEU A 22 2.61 -11.98 3.64
C LEU A 22 2.44 -10.46 3.59
N ALA A 23 3.28 -9.76 2.82
CA ALA A 23 3.16 -8.31 2.64
C ALA A 23 1.79 -7.97 2.02
N SER A 24 1.36 -8.71 1.00
CA SER A 24 0.06 -8.52 0.36
C SER A 24 -1.10 -8.75 1.32
N LEU A 25 -1.05 -9.84 2.09
CA LEU A 25 -2.10 -10.18 3.06
C LEU A 25 -2.19 -9.12 4.16
N TYR A 26 -1.07 -8.75 4.77
CA TYR A 26 -1.05 -7.73 5.82
C TYR A 26 -1.47 -6.37 5.30
N GLY A 27 -0.97 -5.97 4.12
CA GLY A 27 -1.36 -4.72 3.47
C GLY A 27 -2.85 -4.66 3.21
N GLY A 28 -3.40 -5.73 2.61
CA GLY A 28 -4.82 -5.78 2.29
C GLY A 28 -5.71 -5.78 3.53
N VAL A 29 -5.38 -6.57 4.55
CA VAL A 29 -6.17 -6.63 5.80
C VAL A 29 -6.10 -5.31 6.56
N ILE A 30 -4.91 -4.72 6.73
CA ILE A 30 -4.77 -3.45 7.45
C ILE A 30 -5.50 -2.34 6.70
N THR A 31 -5.32 -2.23 5.38
CA THR A 31 -6.03 -1.23 4.59
C THR A 31 -7.55 -1.46 4.62
N ALA A 32 -8.02 -2.71 4.61
CA ALA A 32 -9.45 -3.02 4.74
C ALA A 32 -10.03 -2.53 6.07
N LEU A 33 -9.33 -2.75 7.19
CA LEU A 33 -9.76 -2.30 8.51
C LEU A 33 -9.84 -0.77 8.57
N LEU A 34 -8.85 -0.07 8.02
CA LEU A 34 -8.83 1.39 7.97
C LEU A 34 -9.92 1.94 7.03
N ALA A 35 -10.16 1.28 5.91
CA ALA A 35 -11.25 1.61 5.00
C ALA A 35 -12.63 1.39 5.64
N ALA A 36 -12.79 0.34 6.45
CA ALA A 36 -14.03 0.07 7.19
C ALA A 36 -14.30 1.15 8.24
N LEU A 37 -13.25 1.65 8.92
CA LEU A 37 -13.36 2.81 9.81
C LEU A 37 -13.77 4.06 9.03
N PHE A 38 -13.12 4.34 7.88
CA PHE A 38 -13.52 5.45 7.00
C PHE A 38 -15.00 5.38 6.61
N VAL A 39 -15.46 4.23 6.10
CA VAL A 39 -16.86 4.05 5.69
C VAL A 39 -17.82 4.21 6.88
N THR A 40 -17.45 3.70 8.05
CA THR A 40 -18.24 3.88 9.28
C THR A 40 -18.35 5.34 9.67
N PHE A 41 -17.23 6.07 9.69
CA PHE A 41 -17.22 7.50 10.03
C PHE A 41 -17.94 8.36 9.00
N PHE A 42 -17.90 7.97 7.73
CA PHE A 42 -18.66 8.60 6.67
C PHE A 42 -20.17 8.42 6.88
N LYS A 43 -20.62 7.21 7.21
CA LYS A 43 -22.04 6.91 7.52
C LYS A 43 -22.55 7.61 8.78
N MET A 44 -21.66 7.92 9.72
CA MET A 44 -21.98 8.69 10.93
C MET A 44 -22.02 10.20 10.69
N GLU A 45 -21.82 10.66 9.44
CA GLU A 45 -21.80 12.08 9.07
C GLU A 45 -20.85 12.91 9.95
N ASN A 46 -19.68 12.36 10.28
CA ASN A 46 -18.66 13.03 11.09
C ASN A 46 -17.46 13.40 10.20
N PRO A 47 -17.41 14.63 9.64
CA PRO A 47 -16.41 15.00 8.65
C PRO A 47 -14.96 14.84 9.12
N PRO A 48 -14.59 15.33 10.32
CA PRO A 48 -13.23 15.15 10.83
C PRO A 48 -12.80 13.68 10.89
N LEU A 49 -13.66 12.80 11.39
CA LEU A 49 -13.32 11.39 11.56
C LEU A 49 -13.21 10.64 10.24
N TYR A 50 -14.11 10.88 9.27
CA TYR A 50 -13.97 10.21 7.98
C TYR A 50 -12.72 10.69 7.25
N ILE A 51 -12.36 11.99 7.33
CA ILE A 51 -11.13 12.51 6.72
C ILE A 51 -9.91 11.80 7.31
N ILE A 52 -9.85 11.68 8.64
CA ILE A 52 -8.79 10.93 9.33
C ILE A 52 -8.79 9.47 8.87
N GLY A 53 -9.94 8.81 8.89
CA GLY A 53 -10.08 7.41 8.46
C GLY A 53 -9.58 7.21 7.02
N TYR A 54 -9.92 8.12 6.12
CA TYR A 54 -9.49 8.09 4.73
C TYR A 54 -7.97 8.25 4.60
N LEU A 55 -7.37 9.23 5.28
CA LEU A 55 -5.91 9.44 5.27
C LEU A 55 -5.16 8.21 5.82
N LEU A 56 -5.70 7.56 6.85
CA LEU A 56 -5.09 6.37 7.43
C LEU A 56 -5.00 5.20 6.43
N THR A 57 -5.91 5.10 5.45
CA THR A 57 -5.86 4.03 4.44
C THR A 57 -4.54 4.01 3.66
N GLY A 58 -3.89 5.17 3.51
CA GLY A 58 -2.57 5.33 2.92
C GLY A 58 -1.41 4.69 3.70
N ILE A 59 -1.59 4.50 4.99
CA ILE A 59 -0.59 3.89 5.87
C ILE A 59 -0.61 2.36 5.73
N GLY A 60 -1.79 1.78 5.45
CA GLY A 60 -2.00 0.34 5.41
C GLY A 60 -0.99 -0.43 4.53
N PRO A 61 -0.70 0.00 3.28
CA PRO A 61 0.25 -0.71 2.44
C PRO A 61 1.68 -0.67 3.00
N VAL A 62 2.08 0.46 3.59
CA VAL A 62 3.42 0.62 4.17
C VAL A 62 3.57 -0.25 5.42
N LEU A 63 2.56 -0.27 6.29
CA LEU A 63 2.57 -1.13 7.48
C LEU A 63 2.55 -2.61 7.11
N GLY A 64 1.75 -3.01 6.11
CA GLY A 64 1.71 -4.38 5.64
C GLY A 64 3.08 -4.87 5.18
N TYR A 65 3.77 -4.07 4.37
CA TYR A 65 5.15 -4.32 3.97
C TYR A 65 6.11 -4.33 5.17
N ALA A 66 6.04 -3.32 6.05
CA ALA A 66 6.94 -3.19 7.19
C ALA A 66 6.81 -4.36 8.17
N LEU A 67 5.59 -4.87 8.41
CA LEU A 67 5.34 -6.07 9.21
C LEU A 67 5.94 -7.30 8.54
N ALA A 68 5.67 -7.51 7.25
CA ALA A 68 6.21 -8.65 6.52
C ALA A 68 7.75 -8.63 6.40
N ALA A 69 8.35 -7.44 6.42
CA ALA A 69 9.79 -7.25 6.38
C ALA A 69 10.45 -7.31 7.78
N GLY A 70 9.68 -7.37 8.88
CA GLY A 70 10.22 -7.30 10.24
C GLY A 70 10.81 -5.92 10.60
N ARG A 71 10.27 -4.84 10.02
CA ARG A 71 10.86 -3.49 9.97
C ARG A 71 9.97 -2.36 10.49
N LEU A 72 8.99 -2.68 11.33
CA LEU A 72 7.92 -1.75 11.77
C LEU A 72 8.43 -0.38 12.27
N GLY A 73 9.57 -0.34 12.97
CA GLY A 73 10.16 0.91 13.47
C GLY A 73 11.00 1.70 12.45
N SER A 74 11.39 1.10 11.32
CA SER A 74 12.28 1.74 10.32
C SER A 74 11.54 2.36 9.14
N SER A 75 10.22 2.13 9.02
CA SER A 75 9.39 2.56 7.89
C SER A 75 8.64 3.88 8.14
N VAL A 76 9.03 4.65 9.17
CA VAL A 76 8.36 5.91 9.57
C VAL A 76 8.25 6.89 8.41
N LYS A 77 9.29 7.03 7.59
CA LYS A 77 9.28 7.93 6.42
C LYS A 77 8.25 7.51 5.37
N GLY A 78 8.15 6.20 5.12
CA GLY A 78 7.13 5.64 4.24
C GLY A 78 5.71 5.88 4.78
N ILE A 79 5.50 5.75 6.09
CA ILE A 79 4.21 6.00 6.74
C ILE A 79 3.77 7.45 6.53
N ILE A 80 4.69 8.41 6.74
CA ILE A 80 4.43 9.83 6.48
C ILE A 80 4.06 10.04 5.01
N GLY A 81 4.82 9.43 4.09
CA GLY A 81 4.51 9.47 2.65
C GLY A 81 3.15 8.90 2.31
N GLY A 82 2.75 7.80 2.96
CA GLY A 82 1.46 7.17 2.75
C GLY A 82 0.30 8.01 3.24
N LEU A 83 0.44 8.64 4.41
CA LEU A 83 -0.56 9.54 4.99
C LEU A 83 -0.78 10.77 4.09
N ILE A 84 0.30 11.47 3.72
CA ILE A 84 0.21 12.67 2.86
C ILE A 84 -0.25 12.28 1.45
N GLY A 85 0.22 11.13 0.96
CA GLY A 85 -0.08 10.61 -0.37
C GLY A 85 -1.54 10.23 -0.60
N SER A 86 -2.31 10.13 0.49
CA SER A 86 -3.72 9.76 0.46
C SER A 86 -4.65 10.94 0.70
N ILE A 87 -4.18 12.18 0.52
CA ILE A 87 -4.99 13.38 0.81
C ILE A 87 -6.04 13.67 -0.27
N VAL A 88 -5.84 13.19 -1.51
CA VAL A 88 -6.74 13.47 -2.64
C VAL A 88 -7.28 12.16 -3.23
N PRO A 89 -8.56 11.80 -3.04
CA PRO A 89 -9.17 10.54 -3.50
C PRO A 89 -8.74 10.03 -4.88
N VAL A 90 -8.85 10.87 -5.90
CA VAL A 90 -8.58 10.47 -7.29
C VAL A 90 -7.09 10.48 -7.61
N VAL A 91 -6.34 11.45 -7.07
CA VAL A 91 -4.92 11.64 -7.39
C VAL A 91 -4.02 10.73 -6.54
N SER A 92 -4.53 10.20 -5.43
CA SER A 92 -3.78 9.34 -4.49
C SER A 92 -3.16 8.11 -5.17
N ILE A 93 -3.78 7.59 -6.23
CA ILE A 93 -3.24 6.46 -7.01
C ILE A 93 -1.83 6.78 -7.53
N LEU A 94 -1.56 8.04 -7.91
CA LEU A 94 -0.26 8.51 -8.39
C LEU A 94 0.54 9.25 -7.32
N LEU A 95 -0.13 10.00 -6.45
CA LEU A 95 0.53 10.79 -5.40
C LEU A 95 1.15 9.90 -4.32
N TRP A 96 0.44 8.85 -3.89
CA TRP A 96 0.93 7.90 -2.91
C TRP A 96 2.27 7.26 -3.31
N PRO A 97 2.43 6.64 -4.49
CA PRO A 97 3.69 6.01 -4.86
C PRO A 97 4.84 7.02 -5.05
N ILE A 98 4.53 8.26 -5.44
CA ILE A 98 5.51 9.35 -5.53
C ILE A 98 6.03 9.69 -4.14
N LEU A 99 5.14 9.98 -3.17
CA LEU A 99 5.55 10.41 -1.84
C LEU A 99 6.20 9.28 -1.03
N VAL A 100 5.64 8.06 -1.07
CA VAL A 100 6.24 6.90 -0.41
C VAL A 100 7.61 6.57 -1.01
N GLY A 101 7.71 6.54 -2.34
CA GLY A 101 8.98 6.24 -3.02
C GLY A 101 10.04 7.34 -2.89
N ALA A 102 9.63 8.61 -2.70
CA ALA A 102 10.55 9.71 -2.46
C ALA A 102 11.07 9.74 -1.01
N LEU A 103 10.23 9.36 -0.04
CA LEU A 103 10.56 9.43 1.38
C LEU A 103 11.19 8.14 1.92
N ASP A 104 10.85 6.98 1.37
CA ASP A 104 11.46 5.69 1.70
C ASP A 104 12.54 5.32 0.66
N SER A 105 13.81 5.44 1.07
CA SER A 105 14.96 5.13 0.20
C SER A 105 15.02 3.67 -0.25
N THR A 106 14.29 2.77 0.42
CA THR A 106 14.19 1.36 0.03
C THR A 106 13.24 1.14 -1.14
N GLN A 107 12.48 2.16 -1.55
CA GLN A 107 11.44 2.03 -2.55
C GLN A 107 11.77 2.80 -3.84
N SER A 108 11.23 2.33 -4.96
CA SER A 108 11.35 3.00 -6.25
C SER A 108 10.00 3.58 -6.65
N VAL A 109 9.94 4.91 -6.85
CA VAL A 109 8.71 5.60 -7.29
C VAL A 109 8.09 4.93 -8.52
N GLY A 110 8.87 4.69 -9.58
CA GLY A 110 8.34 4.12 -10.81
C GLY A 110 7.73 2.72 -10.63
N LYS A 111 8.34 1.90 -9.77
CA LYS A 111 7.82 0.54 -9.49
C LYS A 111 6.57 0.59 -8.59
N LEU A 112 6.53 1.51 -7.63
CA LEU A 112 5.34 1.74 -6.82
C LEU A 112 4.18 2.29 -7.65
N ILE A 113 4.43 3.13 -8.65
CA ILE A 113 3.38 3.62 -9.57
C ILE A 113 2.74 2.42 -10.30
N ILE A 114 3.56 1.51 -10.84
CA ILE A 114 3.05 0.30 -11.49
C ILE A 114 2.21 -0.54 -10.51
N GLY A 115 2.72 -0.79 -9.30
CA GLY A 115 1.98 -1.52 -8.27
C GLY A 115 0.66 -0.86 -7.89
N SER A 116 0.64 0.46 -7.73
CA SER A 116 -0.55 1.23 -7.39
C SER A 116 -1.59 1.24 -8.51
N ILE A 117 -1.17 1.37 -9.77
CA ILE A 117 -2.06 1.29 -10.94
C ILE A 117 -2.69 -0.11 -11.04
N ILE A 118 -1.87 -1.17 -10.93
CA ILE A 118 -2.37 -2.55 -10.93
C ILE A 118 -3.38 -2.74 -9.79
N GLY A 119 -3.03 -2.31 -8.57
CA GLY A 119 -3.90 -2.40 -7.41
C GLY A 119 -5.22 -1.64 -7.59
N ALA A 120 -5.19 -0.47 -8.20
CA ALA A 120 -6.38 0.33 -8.46
C ALA A 120 -7.30 -0.34 -9.50
N ILE A 121 -6.73 -0.90 -10.57
CA ILE A 121 -7.48 -1.65 -11.59
C ILE A 121 -8.11 -2.90 -10.97
N LEU A 122 -7.34 -3.69 -10.24
CA LEU A 122 -7.85 -4.91 -9.58
C LEU A 122 -8.91 -4.56 -8.53
N GLY A 123 -8.70 -3.52 -7.74
CA GLY A 123 -9.67 -3.06 -6.75
C GLY A 123 -10.97 -2.56 -7.39
N ALA A 124 -10.88 -1.82 -8.50
CA ALA A 124 -12.06 -1.38 -9.26
C ALA A 124 -12.83 -2.57 -9.84
N ILE A 125 -12.15 -3.58 -10.38
CA ILE A 125 -12.78 -4.81 -10.85
C ILE A 125 -13.55 -5.48 -9.70
N VAL A 126 -12.93 -5.65 -8.53
CA VAL A 126 -13.59 -6.25 -7.37
C VAL A 126 -14.80 -5.44 -6.91
N MET A 127 -14.69 -4.11 -6.87
CA MET A 127 -15.81 -3.23 -6.54
C MET A 127 -16.98 -3.39 -7.51
N LEU A 128 -16.71 -3.45 -8.82
CA LEU A 128 -17.74 -3.64 -9.85
C LEU A 128 -18.38 -5.03 -9.78
N LEU A 129 -17.62 -6.07 -9.45
CA LEU A 129 -18.15 -7.43 -9.23
C LEU A 129 -19.11 -7.46 -8.04
N VAL A 130 -18.78 -6.77 -6.95
CA VAL A 130 -19.67 -6.64 -5.77
C VAL A 130 -20.94 -5.88 -6.14
N ALA A 131 -20.80 -4.75 -6.84
CA ALA A 131 -21.95 -3.97 -7.30
C ALA A 131 -22.89 -4.79 -8.20
N ASN A 132 -22.32 -5.61 -9.09
CA ASN A 132 -23.10 -6.51 -9.94
C ASN A 132 -23.79 -7.62 -9.14
N ALA A 133 -23.07 -8.28 -8.23
CA ALA A 133 -23.61 -9.35 -7.40
C ALA A 133 -24.73 -8.88 -6.45
N MET A 134 -24.70 -7.61 -6.03
CA MET A 134 -25.70 -7.00 -5.15
C MET A 134 -26.80 -6.23 -5.90
N GLY A 135 -26.91 -6.40 -7.22
CA GLY A 135 -28.00 -5.81 -8.01
C GLY A 135 -27.95 -4.28 -8.12
N GLN A 136 -26.78 -3.66 -7.93
CA GLN A 136 -26.56 -2.21 -8.00
C GLN A 136 -27.31 -1.38 -6.94
N ASP A 137 -27.81 -2.00 -5.86
CA ASP A 137 -28.39 -1.28 -4.72
C ASP A 137 -27.32 -0.46 -3.98
N PRO A 138 -27.52 0.84 -3.68
CA PRO A 138 -26.51 1.69 -3.02
C PRO A 138 -25.84 1.14 -1.74
N SER A 139 -26.47 0.19 -1.05
CA SER A 139 -25.90 -0.53 0.09
C SER A 139 -24.55 -1.22 -0.20
N TRP A 140 -24.27 -1.58 -1.46
CA TRP A 140 -22.99 -2.20 -1.85
C TRP A 140 -21.80 -1.23 -1.74
N LEU A 141 -22.03 0.08 -1.83
CA LEU A 141 -20.97 1.08 -1.97
C LEU A 141 -19.93 0.99 -0.85
N GLY A 142 -20.38 0.87 0.39
CA GLY A 142 -19.49 0.79 1.54
C GLY A 142 -18.60 -0.45 1.51
N LEU A 143 -19.17 -1.62 1.22
CA LEU A 143 -18.41 -2.86 1.08
C LEU A 143 -17.46 -2.80 -0.13
N GLY A 144 -17.93 -2.27 -1.25
CA GLY A 144 -17.15 -2.09 -2.47
C GLY A 144 -15.92 -1.22 -2.25
N VAL A 145 -16.06 -0.10 -1.53
CA VAL A 145 -14.94 0.78 -1.16
C VAL A 145 -13.93 0.06 -0.26
N VAL A 146 -14.40 -0.69 0.74
CA VAL A 146 -13.51 -1.47 1.63
C VAL A 146 -12.70 -2.48 0.84
N LEU A 147 -13.36 -3.25 -0.04
CA LEU A 147 -12.70 -4.28 -0.83
C LEU A 147 -11.76 -3.69 -1.90
N LEU A 148 -12.15 -2.58 -2.54
CA LEU A 148 -11.27 -1.86 -3.45
C LEU A 148 -9.98 -1.46 -2.74
N LEU A 149 -10.08 -0.80 -1.59
CA LEU A 149 -8.93 -0.33 -0.84
C LEU A 149 -8.11 -1.49 -0.26
N ALA A 150 -8.75 -2.59 0.14
CA ALA A 150 -8.06 -3.81 0.54
C ALA A 150 -7.19 -4.37 -0.59
N VAL A 151 -7.75 -4.50 -1.81
CA VAL A 151 -7.03 -5.02 -2.97
C VAL A 151 -5.91 -4.07 -3.39
N TRP A 152 -6.18 -2.77 -3.41
CA TRP A 152 -5.17 -1.75 -3.68
C TRP A 152 -4.04 -1.80 -2.65
N GLY A 153 -4.37 -1.86 -1.36
CA GLY A 153 -3.39 -1.90 -0.28
C GLY A 153 -2.53 -3.16 -0.30
N GLY A 154 -3.14 -4.32 -0.51
CA GLY A 154 -2.40 -5.58 -0.66
C GLY A 154 -1.52 -5.60 -1.90
N SER A 155 -1.95 -5.00 -3.01
CA SER A 155 -1.14 -4.89 -4.24
C SER A 155 0.05 -3.95 -4.04
N CYS A 156 -0.15 -2.82 -3.37
CA CYS A 156 0.91 -1.88 -3.05
C CYS A 156 1.95 -2.48 -2.10
N SER A 157 1.53 -3.18 -1.03
CA SER A 157 2.48 -3.89 -0.15
C SER A 157 3.24 -5.00 -0.87
N ALA A 158 2.56 -5.72 -1.77
CA ALA A 158 3.21 -6.72 -2.60
C ALA A 158 4.28 -6.07 -3.50
N ALA A 159 3.94 -4.97 -4.17
CA ALA A 159 4.90 -4.23 -4.99
C ALA A 159 6.10 -3.74 -4.17
N MET A 160 5.87 -3.23 -2.96
CA MET A 160 6.95 -2.83 -2.04
C MET A 160 7.88 -4.00 -1.68
N ALA A 161 7.32 -5.19 -1.44
CA ALA A 161 8.09 -6.40 -1.12
C ALA A 161 8.85 -6.96 -2.33
N ALA A 162 8.19 -7.02 -3.50
CA ALA A 162 8.77 -7.55 -4.73
C ALA A 162 9.95 -6.72 -5.24
N TRP A 163 9.91 -5.41 -5.00
CA TRP A 163 10.77 -4.45 -5.68
C TRP A 163 11.56 -3.52 -4.76
N ALA A 164 11.64 -3.86 -3.47
CA ALA A 164 12.51 -3.19 -2.53
C ALA A 164 13.95 -3.15 -3.08
N LYS A 165 14.58 -1.97 -2.96
CA LYS A 165 15.99 -1.75 -3.25
C LYS A 165 16.82 -2.34 -2.09
N GLY A 166 17.84 -3.13 -2.45
CA GLY A 166 18.83 -3.68 -1.51
C GLY A 166 19.55 -2.58 -0.74
#